data_AF-J3P6Q4-F1
#
_entry.id   AF-J3P6Q4-F1
#
_cell.length_a   1.000
_cell.length_b   1.000
_cell.length_c   1.000
_cell.angle_alpha   90.00
_cell.angle_beta   90.00
_cell.angle_gamma   90.00
#
_symmetry.space_group_name_H-M   'P 1'
#
loop_
_entity.id
_entity.type
_entity.pdbx_description
1 polymer ?
#
loop_
_entity_poly.entity_id
_entity_poly.type
_entity_poly.pdbx_seq_one_letter_code
_entity_poly.pdbx_strand_id
1 'polypeptide(L)'
;MIKKTYDKQNHILCLIIRQRFTVWFLPFYSANVRLVTEVHLAQQTPSNVGAASGPLHEQGAQQGQKEGEKDSGARDTAVARPRYMIAKQEDHYQVNEYLRFVVPVLGPLVWTAWQLISSLICVLLTMPLFVLDRASKGKHVLPGA
;
A
#
# COMPACT_ATOMS: atom_id res chain seq x y z
N MET A 1 10.90 2.54 -14.14
CA MET A 1 10.67 1.66 -15.31
C MET A 1 9.44 0.82 -15.03
N ILE A 2 8.43 0.90 -15.90
CA ILE A 2 7.15 0.18 -15.79
C ILE A 2 7.26 -1.08 -16.64
N LYS A 3 6.90 -2.23 -16.09
CA LYS A 3 6.76 -3.48 -16.86
C LYS A 3 5.27 -3.76 -17.07
N LYS A 4 4.92 -4.18 -18.28
CA LYS A 4 3.55 -4.55 -18.65
C LYS A 4 3.54 -5.94 -19.23
N THR A 5 2.62 -6.77 -18.76
CA THR A 5 2.36 -8.11 -19.30
C THR A 5 0.86 -8.23 -19.52
N TYR A 6 0.45 -8.65 -20.71
CA TYR A 6 -0.96 -8.82 -21.04
C TYR A 6 -1.29 -10.30 -21.15
N ASP A 7 -2.26 -10.75 -20.38
CA ASP A 7 -2.86 -12.07 -20.46
C ASP A 7 -4.08 -12.02 -21.39
N LYS A 8 -3.94 -12.70 -22.54
CA LYS A 8 -4.99 -12.75 -23.57
C LYS A 8 -6.18 -13.60 -23.16
N GLN A 9 -6.01 -14.60 -22.30
CA GLN A 9 -7.08 -15.54 -21.94
C GLN A 9 -8.07 -14.92 -20.96
N ASN A 10 -7.55 -14.18 -19.98
CA ASN A 10 -8.36 -13.58 -18.92
C ASN A 10 -8.69 -12.09 -19.15
N HIS A 11 -8.18 -11.50 -20.23
CA HIS A 11 -8.25 -10.05 -20.50
C HIS A 11 -7.70 -9.19 -19.34
N ILE A 12 -6.60 -9.65 -18.73
CA ILE A 12 -5.95 -8.98 -17.61
C ILE A 12 -4.64 -8.37 -18.10
N LEU A 13 -4.41 -7.11 -17.74
CA LEU A 13 -3.16 -6.41 -17.92
C LEU A 13 -2.47 -6.23 -16.57
N CYS A 14 -1.39 -6.98 -16.36
CA CYS A 14 -0.55 -6.86 -15.19
C CYS A 14 0.45 -5.71 -15.41
N LEU A 15 0.44 -4.74 -14.50
CA LEU A 15 1.35 -3.61 -14.49
C LEU A 15 2.24 -3.71 -13.25
N ILE A 16 3.56 -3.59 -13.46
CA ILE A 16 4.52 -3.55 -12.37
C ILE A 16 5.19 -2.18 -12.39
N ILE A 17 4.94 -1.40 -11.35
CA ILE A 17 5.42 -0.04 -11.20
C ILE A 17 6.44 -0.02 -10.07
N ARG A 18 7.64 0.50 -10.35
CA ARG A 18 8.62 0.82 -9.31
C ARG A 18 8.53 2.30 -9.00
N GLN A 19 8.13 2.62 -7.78
CA GLN A 19 8.10 3.98 -7.29
C GLN A 19 8.89 4.06 -5.98
N ARG A 20 9.58 5.18 -5.80
CA ARG A 20 10.19 5.51 -4.51
C ARG A 20 9.14 6.21 -3.68
N PHE A 21 8.66 5.55 -2.62
CA PHE A 21 7.70 6.13 -1.69
C PHE A 21 8.47 6.79 -0.55
N THR A 22 8.19 8.07 -0.33
CA THR A 22 8.74 8.84 0.79
C THR A 22 7.57 9.24 1.66
N VAL A 23 7.66 8.92 2.95
CA VAL A 23 6.64 9.27 3.93
C VAL A 23 6.92 10.70 4.38
N TRP A 24 5.98 11.64 4.20
CA TRP A 24 6.22 13.07 4.46
C TRP A 24 6.74 13.36 5.88
N PHE A 25 6.28 12.61 6.88
CA PHE A 25 6.68 12.78 8.28
C PHE A 25 7.97 12.02 8.65
N LEU A 26 8.61 11.32 7.72
CA LEU A 26 9.82 10.54 7.93
C LEU A 26 10.93 11.00 6.95
N PRO A 27 11.62 12.13 7.24
CA PRO A 27 12.44 12.85 6.27
C PRO A 27 13.67 12.08 5.73
N PHE A 28 14.13 11.06 6.45
CA PHE A 28 15.30 10.25 6.05
C PHE A 28 14.94 8.88 5.48
N TYR A 29 13.65 8.61 5.24
CA TYR A 29 13.19 7.30 4.84
C TYR A 29 12.64 7.29 3.41
N SER A 30 13.18 6.40 2.59
CA SER A 30 12.64 6.10 1.27
C SER A 30 12.53 4.60 1.08
N ALA A 31 11.33 4.13 0.73
CA ALA A 31 11.13 2.75 0.34
C ALA A 31 11.07 2.60 -1.17
N ASN A 32 11.80 1.60 -1.67
CA ASN A 32 11.74 1.20 -3.06
C ASN A 32 10.66 0.13 -3.21
N VAL A 33 9.42 0.57 -3.34
CA VAL A 33 8.28 -0.34 -3.43
C VAL A 33 8.06 -0.81 -4.87
N ARG A 34 7.67 -2.07 -5.01
CA ARG A 34 7.17 -2.65 -6.26
C ARG A 34 5.67 -2.80 -6.13
N LEU A 35 4.93 -1.97 -6.86
CA LEU A 35 3.48 -2.10 -6.94
C LEU A 35 3.15 -3.03 -8.09
N VAL A 36 2.30 -4.01 -7.81
CA VAL A 36 1.74 -4.92 -8.80
C VAL A 36 0.26 -4.63 -8.86
N THR A 37 -0.20 -4.24 -10.05
CA THR A 37 -1.59 -3.91 -10.30
C THR A 37 -2.12 -4.82 -11.39
N GLU A 38 -3.26 -5.45 -11.13
CA GLU A 38 -4.00 -6.26 -12.09
C GLU A 38 -5.18 -5.44 -12.62
N VAL A 39 -5.14 -5.16 -13.93
CA VAL A 39 -6.15 -4.36 -14.60
C VAL A 39 -7.00 -5.26 -15.47
N HIS A 40 -8.28 -5.40 -15.14
CA HIS A 40 -9.23 -6.12 -15.98
C HIS A 40 -9.73 -5.19 -17.10
N LEU A 41 -9.67 -5.70 -18.33
CA LEU A 41 -10.06 -4.97 -19.53
C LEU A 41 -11.42 -5.45 -20.03
N ALA A 42 -12.34 -4.52 -20.30
CA ALA A 42 -13.59 -4.80 -21.02
C ALA A 42 -13.46 -4.38 -22.48
N GLN A 43 -13.81 -5.28 -23.40
CA GLN A 43 -13.90 -4.96 -24.82
C GLN A 43 -15.21 -4.23 -25.09
N GLN A 44 -15.12 -3.00 -25.60
CA GLN A 44 -16.25 -2.37 -26.25
C GLN A 44 -16.25 -2.85 -27.70
N THR A 45 -17.14 -3.80 -28.01
CA THR A 45 -17.46 -4.14 -29.39
C THR A 45 -18.10 -2.90 -30.01
N PRO A 46 -17.59 -2.39 -31.15
CA PRO A 46 -18.21 -1.28 -31.87
C PRO A 46 -19.47 -1.78 -32.59
N SER A 47 -20.47 -2.23 -31.84
CA SER A 47 -21.75 -2.67 -32.37
C SER A 47 -22.82 -1.67 -31.92
N ASN A 48 -23.26 -0.87 -32.90
CA ASN A 48 -24.32 0.14 -32.86
C ASN A 48 -23.89 1.53 -32.34
N VAL A 49 -23.12 2.25 -33.16
CA VAL A 49 -23.43 3.68 -33.38
C VAL A 49 -24.75 3.71 -34.16
N GLY A 50 -25.86 3.52 -33.46
CA GLY A 50 -27.20 3.62 -34.02
C GLY A 50 -27.98 4.65 -33.23
N ALA A 51 -28.43 5.71 -33.90
CA ALA A 51 -29.73 6.31 -33.61
C ALA A 51 -30.00 6.74 -32.14
N ALA A 52 -29.08 7.41 -31.48
CA ALA A 52 -29.39 8.15 -30.25
C ALA A 52 -28.61 9.47 -30.19
N SER A 53 -29.29 10.51 -30.67
CA SER A 53 -28.94 11.91 -30.53
C SER A 53 -28.66 12.25 -29.06
N GLY A 54 -27.51 12.86 -28.79
CA GLY A 54 -27.22 13.51 -27.52
C GLY A 54 -25.76 13.97 -27.43
N PRO A 55 -25.45 15.26 -27.61
CA PRO A 55 -24.11 15.76 -27.38
C PRO A 55 -23.93 15.98 -25.87
N LEU A 56 -23.06 15.21 -25.22
CA LEU A 56 -22.41 15.71 -24.02
C LEU A 56 -20.90 15.46 -24.09
N HIS A 57 -20.23 16.59 -24.20
CA HIS A 57 -18.81 16.85 -24.20
C HIS A 57 -18.22 16.55 -22.82
N GLU A 58 -17.21 15.69 -22.74
CA GLU A 58 -16.16 15.83 -21.72
C GLU A 58 -14.79 15.62 -22.38
N GLN A 59 -14.17 16.77 -22.64
CA GLN A 59 -12.75 16.92 -22.93
C GLN A 59 -11.96 16.72 -21.63
N GLY A 60 -10.97 15.82 -21.68
CA GLY A 60 -9.92 15.70 -20.66
C GLY A 60 -8.60 15.30 -21.30
N ALA A 61 -7.81 16.32 -21.67
CA ALA A 61 -6.37 16.33 -21.96
C ALA A 61 -5.80 15.42 -23.08
N GLN A 62 -5.65 16.02 -24.26
CA GLN A 62 -4.48 15.77 -25.13
C GLN A 62 -3.24 16.43 -24.49
N GLN A 63 -2.03 15.90 -24.70
CA GLN A 63 -1.01 16.52 -25.59
C GLN A 63 0.32 15.75 -25.58
N GLY A 64 0.89 15.55 -26.79
CA GLY A 64 2.18 14.89 -27.02
C GLY A 64 2.51 14.66 -28.51
N GLN A 65 2.22 15.66 -29.36
CA GLN A 65 2.78 16.08 -30.67
C GLN A 65 3.13 15.09 -31.82
N LYS A 66 2.69 15.49 -33.03
CA LYS A 66 2.86 14.91 -34.38
C LYS A 66 4.03 15.54 -35.15
N GLU A 67 4.41 14.93 -36.30
CA GLU A 67 4.46 15.48 -37.70
C GLU A 67 5.27 14.52 -38.61
N GLY A 68 5.03 14.27 -39.90
CA GLY A 68 4.07 14.67 -40.96
C GLY A 68 3.95 13.47 -41.95
N GLU A 69 2.95 13.37 -42.82
CA GLU A 69 2.95 13.86 -44.22
C GLU A 69 1.69 13.24 -44.89
N LYS A 70 1.00 14.01 -45.75
CA LYS A 70 -0.21 13.61 -46.49
C LYS A 70 0.13 12.70 -47.68
N ASP A 71 -0.63 11.63 -47.89
CA ASP A 71 -1.08 11.26 -49.23
C ASP A 71 -2.46 10.59 -49.22
N SER A 72 -3.16 10.74 -50.33
CA SER A 72 -4.59 10.60 -50.54
C SER A 72 -4.94 9.21 -51.05
N GLY A 73 -6.15 8.75 -50.72
CA GLY A 73 -6.85 7.75 -51.54
C GLY A 73 -6.70 6.29 -51.15
N ALA A 74 -7.50 5.86 -50.17
CA ALA A 74 -8.09 4.52 -50.17
C ALA A 74 -9.30 4.53 -49.23
N ARG A 75 -10.45 4.06 -49.73
CA ARG A 75 -11.58 3.62 -48.91
C ARG A 75 -11.13 2.37 -48.15
N ASP A 76 -10.41 2.56 -47.05
CA ASP A 76 -10.23 1.50 -46.08
C ASP A 76 -11.46 1.45 -45.21
N THR A 77 -12.21 0.34 -45.33
CA THR A 77 -13.14 -0.11 -44.31
C THR A 77 -12.39 -0.13 -42.99
N ALA A 78 -12.51 0.96 -42.23
CA ALA A 78 -11.94 1.08 -40.90
C ALA A 78 -12.64 0.05 -40.02
N VAL A 79 -12.12 -1.18 -40.02
CA VAL A 79 -12.40 -2.20 -39.03
C VAL A 79 -12.01 -1.56 -37.71
N ALA A 80 -13.02 -1.02 -37.02
CA ALA A 80 -12.85 -0.34 -35.77
C ALA A 80 -12.15 -1.31 -34.81
N ARG A 81 -10.87 -1.05 -34.52
CA ARG A 81 -10.08 -1.89 -33.61
C ARG A 81 -10.83 -1.93 -32.28
N PRO A 82 -11.05 -3.11 -31.70
CA PRO A 82 -11.77 -3.24 -30.44
C PRO A 82 -11.09 -2.35 -29.39
N ARG A 83 -11.87 -1.46 -28.77
CA ARG A 83 -11.37 -0.56 -27.73
C ARG A 83 -11.48 -1.27 -26.40
N TYR A 84 -10.34 -1.50 -25.76
CA TYR A 84 -10.28 -2.08 -24.43
C TYR A 84 -10.32 -0.95 -23.41
N MET A 85 -11.38 -0.91 -22.60
CA MET A 85 -11.53 0.01 -21.47
C MET A 85 -11.11 -0.71 -20.19
N ILE A 86 -10.65 0.07 -19.20
CA ILE A 86 -10.31 -0.46 -17.88
C ILE A 86 -11.62 -0.66 -17.11
N ALA A 87 -11.95 -1.92 -16.80
CA ALA A 87 -13.17 -2.28 -16.10
C ALA A 87 -12.96 -2.37 -14.58
N LYS A 88 -11.84 -2.94 -14.16
CA LYS A 88 -11.49 -3.13 -12.75
C LYS A 88 -9.98 -3.01 -12.56
N GLN A 89 -9.57 -2.46 -11.43
CA GLN A 89 -8.18 -2.39 -11.02
C GLN A 89 -8.05 -3.03 -9.63
N GLU A 90 -7.21 -4.04 -9.49
CA GLU A 90 -6.82 -4.64 -8.22
C GLU A 90 -5.36 -4.34 -7.95
N ASP A 91 -5.07 -3.66 -6.83
CA ASP A 91 -3.71 -3.35 -6.41
C ASP A 91 -3.25 -4.35 -5.33
N HIS A 92 -2.25 -5.17 -5.67
CA HIS A 92 -1.69 -6.17 -4.75
C HIS A 92 -0.58 -5.53 -3.90
N TYR A 93 -0.95 -5.05 -2.72
CA TYR A 93 0.01 -4.56 -1.73
C TYR A 93 0.65 -5.72 -0.95
N GLN A 94 1.97 -5.84 -1.01
CA GLN A 94 2.69 -6.80 -0.18
C GLN A 94 2.76 -6.31 1.27
N VAL A 95 2.05 -6.98 2.19
CA VAL A 95 2.06 -6.69 3.63
C VAL A 95 3.47 -6.71 4.24
N ASN A 96 4.39 -7.45 3.62
CA ASN A 96 5.80 -7.47 4.02
C ASN A 96 6.48 -6.09 3.93
N GLU A 97 6.02 -5.20 3.04
CA GLU A 97 6.47 -3.80 3.02
C GLU A 97 5.90 -3.01 4.22
N TYR A 98 4.69 -3.32 4.70
CA TYR A 98 4.13 -2.66 5.89
C TYR A 98 4.98 -2.92 7.15
N LEU A 99 5.43 -4.17 7.33
CA LEU A 99 6.32 -4.51 8.45
C LEU A 99 7.64 -3.74 8.39
N ARG A 100 8.13 -3.42 7.18
CA ARG A 100 9.35 -2.64 7.00
C ARG A 100 9.24 -1.20 7.52
N PHE A 101 8.03 -0.66 7.59
CA PHE A 101 7.76 0.64 8.18
C PHE A 101 7.56 0.57 9.70
N VAL A 102 6.97 -0.53 10.18
CA VAL A 102 6.64 -0.73 11.60
C VAL A 102 7.87 -1.11 12.42
N VAL A 103 8.70 -2.03 11.93
CA VAL A 103 9.80 -2.62 12.69
C VAL A 103 10.87 -1.61 13.18
N PRO A 104 11.39 -0.66 12.36
CA PRO A 104 12.46 0.23 12.82
C PRO A 104 12.03 1.22 13.90
N VAL A 105 10.74 1.57 13.98
CA VAL A 105 10.22 2.53 14.95
C VAL A 105 9.55 1.82 16.13
N LEU A 106 8.65 0.87 15.86
CA LEU A 106 7.91 0.17 16.90
C LEU A 106 8.75 -0.93 17.58
N GLY A 107 9.75 -1.51 16.91
CA GLY A 107 10.60 -2.54 17.50
C GLY A 107 11.32 -2.06 18.77
N PRO A 108 12.15 -1.01 18.70
CA PRO A 108 12.79 -0.44 19.89
C PRO A 108 11.79 0.09 20.92
N LEU A 109 10.68 0.71 20.49
CA LEU A 109 9.65 1.22 21.40
C LEU A 109 9.01 0.09 22.22
N VAL A 110 8.58 -0.98 21.55
CA VAL A 110 8.01 -2.17 22.20
C VAL A 110 9.03 -2.83 23.12
N TRP A 111 10.29 -2.94 22.69
CA TRP A 111 11.36 -3.47 23.54
C TRP A 111 11.58 -2.62 24.79
N THR A 112 11.67 -1.29 24.66
CA THR A 112 11.81 -0.39 25.82
C THR A 112 10.58 -0.42 26.73
N ALA A 113 9.38 -0.45 26.19
CA ALA A 113 8.14 -0.61 26.97
C ALA A 113 8.14 -1.93 27.75
N TRP A 114 8.56 -3.02 27.11
CA TRP A 114 8.69 -4.33 27.76
C TRP A 114 9.70 -4.32 28.91
N GLN A 115 10.85 -3.66 28.72
CA GLN A 115 11.86 -3.49 29.77
C GLN A 115 11.30 -2.69 30.95
N LEU A 116 10.59 -1.59 30.69
CA LEU A 116 9.96 -0.77 31.73
C LEU A 116 8.91 -1.55 32.52
N ILE A 117 8.02 -2.27 31.83
CA ILE A 117 7.01 -3.12 32.47
C ILE A 117 7.67 -4.19 33.34
N SER A 118 8.70 -4.87 32.82
CA SER A 118 9.43 -5.90 33.58
C SER A 118 10.08 -5.33 34.84
N SER A 119 10.76 -4.19 34.73
CA SER A 119 11.37 -3.51 35.87
C SER A 119 10.35 -3.07 36.92
N LEU A 120 9.19 -2.57 36.47
CA LEU A 120 8.10 -2.13 37.33
C LEU A 120 7.52 -3.33 38.10
N ILE A 121 7.29 -4.46 37.43
CA ILE A 121 6.83 -5.69 38.08
C ILE A 121 7.84 -6.16 39.13
N CYS A 122 9.14 -6.16 38.81
CA CYS A 122 10.17 -6.55 39.78
C CYS A 122 10.15 -5.67 41.03
N VAL A 123 10.04 -4.35 40.89
CA VAL A 123 9.98 -3.42 42.03
C VAL A 123 8.68 -3.61 42.82
N LEU A 124 7.54 -3.70 42.13
CA LEU A 124 6.23 -3.89 42.77
C LEU A 124 6.10 -5.24 43.50
N LEU A 125 6.80 -6.28 43.07
CA LEU A 125 6.82 -7.57 43.76
C LEU A 125 7.80 -7.57 44.94
N THR A 126 9.00 -7.03 44.75
CA THR A 126 10.07 -7.11 45.76
C THR A 126 9.91 -6.10 46.90
N MET A 127 9.41 -4.89 46.63
CA MET A 127 9.25 -3.86 47.66
C MET A 127 8.25 -4.26 48.76
N PRO A 128 7.04 -4.76 48.47
CA PRO A 128 6.11 -5.21 49.50
C PRO A 128 6.65 -6.41 50.30
N LEU A 129 7.31 -7.38 49.63
CA LEU A 129 7.94 -8.51 50.30
C LEU A 129 9.03 -8.05 51.28
N PHE A 130 9.85 -7.10 50.87
CA PHE A 130 10.90 -6.52 51.71
C PHE A 130 10.33 -5.75 52.91
N VAL A 131 9.28 -4.95 52.70
CA VAL A 131 8.59 -4.23 53.78
C VAL A 131 7.94 -5.19 54.77
N LEU A 132 7.31 -6.27 54.28
CA LEU A 132 6.70 -7.30 55.12
C LEU A 132 7.75 -8.08 55.93
N ASP A 133 8.90 -8.43 55.34
CA ASP A 133 10.01 -9.08 56.06
C ASP A 133 10.54 -8.19 57.19
N ARG A 134 10.72 -6.89 56.93
CA ARG A 134 11.13 -5.90 57.95
C ARG A 134 10.09 -5.75 59.06
N ALA A 135 8.80 -5.72 58.72
CA ALA A 135 7.72 -5.63 59.70
C ALA A 135 7.60 -6.90 60.55
N SER A 136 7.85 -8.08 59.97
CA SER A 136 7.85 -9.35 60.69
C SER A 136 9.01 -9.45 61.69
N LYS A 137 10.22 -9.05 61.27
CA LYS A 137 11.40 -9.03 62.16
C LYS A 137 11.25 -8.05 63.32
N GLY A 138 10.65 -6.88 63.12
CA GLY A 138 10.40 -5.91 64.19
C GLY A 138 9.44 -6.43 65.27
N LYS A 139 8.46 -7.27 64.92
CA LYS A 139 7.52 -7.87 65.87
C LYS A 139 8.16 -8.95 66.75
N HIS A 140 9.18 -9.65 66.24
CA HIS A 140 9.89 -10.70 66.98
C HIS A 140 10.90 -10.17 68.01
N VAL A 141 11.24 -8.87 67.95
CA VAL A 141 12.20 -8.21 68.85
C VAL A 141 11.51 -7.57 70.08
N LEU A 142 10.17 -7.46 70.09
CA LEU A 142 9.38 -6.87 71.17
C LEU A 142 8.42 -7.80 71.97
N PRO A 143 8.68 -9.11 72.19
CA PRO A 143 7.95 -9.89 73.18
C PRO A 143 8.67 -9.84 74.55
N GLY A 144 8.58 -8.73 75.27
CA GLY A 144 9.16 -8.64 76.62
C GLY A 144 9.48 -7.23 77.08
N ALA A 145 8.44 -6.42 77.30
CA ALA A 145 8.47 -5.27 78.19
C ALA A 145 7.14 -5.23 78.94
#